data_AF-A0A7X9DJU6-F1
#
_entry.id   AF-A0A7X9DJU6-F1
#
_cell.length_a   1.000
_cell.length_b   1.000
_cell.length_c   1.000
_cell.angle_alpha   90.00
_cell.angle_beta   90.00
_cell.angle_gamma   90.00
#
_symmetry.space_group_name_H-M   'P 1'
#
loop_
_entity.id
_entity.type
_entity.pdbx_description
1 polymer ?
#
loop_
_entity_poly.entity_id
_entity_poly.type
_entity_poly.pdbx_seq_one_letter_code
_entity_poly.pdbx_strand_id
1 'polypeptide(L)' 'EAVQIFGGYGYIHDYPVERMLRDAKLAQIGGGTSEVQRLIISRLLAL' A
#
# COMPACT_ATOMS: atom_id res chain seq x y z
N GLU A 1 4.15 -2.53 8.47
CA GLU A 1 4.93 -2.43 9.71
C GLU A 1 4.11 -1.89 10.88
N ALA A 2 3.40 -0.76 10.75
CA ALA A 2 2.61 -0.17 11.85
C ALA A 2 1.67 -1.15 12.56
N VAL A 3 0.84 -1.90 11.81
CA VAL A 3 -0.06 -2.92 12.39
C VAL A 3 0.70 -3.97 13.21
N GLN A 4 1.87 -4.42 12.74
CA GLN A 4 2.70 -5.42 13.42
C GLN A 4 3.28 -4.89 14.74
N ILE A 5 3.69 -3.60 14.77
CA ILE A 5 4.21 -2.94 15.97
C ILE A 5 3.13 -2.88 17.07
N PHE A 6 1.88 -2.64 16.67
CA PHE A 6 0.73 -2.60 17.59
C PHE A 6 0.22 -4.01 17.99
N GLY A 7 0.78 -5.08 17.42
CA GLY A 7 0.34 -6.45 17.66
C GLY A 7 -1.15 -6.64 17.36
N GLY A 8 -1.85 -7.41 18.20
CA GLY A 8 -3.30 -7.66 18.04
C GLY A 8 -4.13 -6.37 18.07
N TYR A 9 -3.72 -5.36 18.84
CA TYR A 9 -4.40 -4.06 18.89
C TYR A 9 -4.28 -3.29 17.56
N GLY A 10 -3.31 -3.63 16.72
CA GLY A 10 -3.17 -3.04 15.38
C GLY A 10 -4.23 -3.51 14.38
N TYR A 11 -5.04 -4.52 14.74
CA TYR A 11 -6.09 -5.08 13.89
C TYR A 11 -7.51 -4.67 14.30
N ILE A 12 -7.66 -3.92 15.39
CA ILE A 12 -8.97 -3.43 15.86
C ILE A 12 -9.18 -1.96 15.49
N HIS A 13 -10.43 -1.52 15.47
CA HIS A 13 -10.79 -0.18 15.00
C HIS A 13 -10.45 0.97 15.97
N ASP A 14 -9.93 0.66 17.16
CA ASP A 14 -9.52 1.67 18.14
C ASP A 14 -8.28 2.46 17.68
N TYR A 15 -7.44 1.86 16.83
CA TYR A 15 -6.28 2.52 16.24
C TYR A 15 -6.43 2.62 14.72
N PRO A 16 -6.07 3.76 14.10
CA PRO A 16 -6.28 3.97 12.67
C PRO A 16 -5.38 3.10 11.77
N VAL A 17 -4.40 2.39 12.35
CA VAL A 17 -3.37 1.66 11.62
C VAL A 17 -3.94 0.52 10.76
N GLU A 18 -5.05 -0.10 11.16
CA GLU A 18 -5.74 -1.11 10.34
C GLU A 18 -6.33 -0.48 9.07
N ARG A 19 -6.95 0.70 9.21
CA ARG A 19 -7.56 1.43 8.09
C ARG A 19 -6.48 1.89 7.12
N MET A 20 -5.39 2.44 7.64
CA MET A 20 -4.25 2.85 6.83
C MET A 20 -3.65 1.69 6.05
N LEU A 21 -3.62 0.47 6.61
CA LEU A 21 -3.16 -0.72 5.88
C LEU A 21 -4.10 -1.07 4.71
N ARG A 22 -5.42 -0.98 4.92
CA ARG A 22 -6.43 -1.21 3.86
C ARG A 22 -6.31 -0.16 2.75
N ASP A 23 -6.20 1.11 3.12
CA ASP A 23 -6.07 2.22 2.17
C ASP A 23 -4.77 2.12 1.37
N ALA A 24 -3.65 1.75 2.02
CA ALA A 24 -2.38 1.51 1.36
C ALA A 24 -2.47 0.37 0.33
N LYS A 25 -3.29 -0.66 0.59
CA LYS A 25 -3.49 -1.75 -0.38
C LYS A 25 -4.21 -1.25 -1.63
N LEU A 26 -5.20 -0.37 -1.48
CA LEU A 26 -5.91 0.24 -2.60
C LEU A 26 -4.99 1.11 -3.46
N ALA A 27 -4.05 1.83 -2.84
CA ALA A 27 -3.08 2.67 -3.54
C ALA A 27 -2.18 1.88 -4.52
N GLN A 28 -2.01 0.57 -4.33
CA GLN A 28 -1.26 -0.28 -5.26
C GLN A 28 -1.99 -0.57 -6.58
N ILE A 29 -3.29 -0.23 -6.67
CA ILE A 29 -4.19 -0.54 -7.78
C ILE A 29 -4.72 0.75 -8.41
N GLY A 30 -5.09 1.74 -7.59
CA GLY A 30 -5.65 3.01 -8.04
C GLY A 30 -4.71 3.80 -8.95
N GLY A 31 -5.24 4.39 -10.02
CA GLY A 31 -4.42 5.16 -10.97
C GLY A 31 -3.48 4.32 -11.84
N GLY A 32 -3.60 2.99 -11.80
CA GLY A 32 -2.75 2.03 -12.49
C GLY A 32 -2.00 1.15 -11.50
N THR A 33 -1.97 -0.16 -11.75
CA THR A 33 -1.35 -1.11 -10.81
C THR A 33 0.15 -0.85 -10.68
N SER A 34 0.75 -1.34 -9.59
CA SER A 34 2.19 -1.23 -9.37
C SER A 34 3.02 -1.81 -10.53
N GLU A 35 2.54 -2.86 -11.20
CA GLU A 35 3.16 -3.44 -12.40
C GLU A 35 3.13 -2.47 -13.58
N VAL A 36 1.99 -1.81 -13.82
CA VAL A 36 1.83 -0.82 -14.89
C VAL A 36 2.73 0.39 -14.62
N GLN A 37 2.78 0.87 -13.38
CA GLN A 37 3.67 1.96 -13.00
C GLN A 37 5.14 1.60 -13.24
N ARG A 38 5.57 0.38 -12.86
CA ARG A 38 6.93 -0.11 -13.16
C ARG A 38 7.20 -0.17 -14.66
N LEU A 39 6.25 -0.64 -15.47
CA LEU A 39 6.38 -0.67 -16.92
C LEU A 39 6.54 0.74 -17.52
N ILE A 40 5.73 1.70 -17.05
CA ILE A 40 5.84 3.11 -17.47
C ILE A 40 7.21 3.66 -17.10
N ILE A 41 7.68 3.44 -15.87
CA ILE A 41 9.01 3.87 -15.42
C ILE A 41 10.11 3.25 -16.28
N SER A 42 10.08 1.94 -16.55
CA SER A 42 11.06 1.29 -17.44
C SER A 42 11.11 1.95 -18.81
N ARG A 43 9.95 2.19 -19.43
CA ARG A 43 9.85 2.87 -20.74
C ARG A 43 10.41 4.29 -20.70
N LEU A 44 10.14 5.05 -19.63
CA LEU A 44 10.65 6.41 -19.45
C LEU A 44 12.18 6.44 -19.26
N LEU A 45 12.75 5.38 -18.68
CA LEU A 45 14.20 5.21 -18.51
C LEU A 45 14.89 4.57 -19.74
N ALA A 46 14.14 4.28 -20.81
CA ALA A 46 14.62 3.55 -21.99
C ALA A 46 15.23 2.17 -21.67
N LEU A 47 14.73 1.53 -20.60
CA LEU A 47 15.03 0.14 -20.22
C LEU A 47 14.05 -0.84 -20.88
#